data_AF-A0A6H1Q437-F1
#
_entry.id   AF-A0A6H1Q437-F1
#
_cell.length_a   1.000
_cell.length_b   1.000
_cell.length_c   1.000
_cell.angle_alpha   90.00
_cell.angle_beta   90.00
_cell.angle_gamma   90.00
#
_symmetry.space_group_name_H-M   'P 1'
#
loop_
_entity.id
_entity.type
_entity.pdbx_description
1 polymer ?
#
loop_
_entity_poly.entity_id
_entity_poly.type
_entity_poly.pdbx_seq_one_letter_code
_entity_poly.pdbx_strand_id
1 'polypeptide(L)' 'MNKKIKDKYKNVSAYSFTTYNNELVVSFDGFEDQRDIIEFADFVFARIKMRYWHSEGVPTFH' A
#
# COMPACT_ATOMS: atom_id res chain seq x y z
N MET A 1 -23.24 -8.10 -9.23
CA MET A 1 -23.47 -6.85 -8.46
C MET A 1 -22.18 -6.03 -8.49
N ASN A 2 -22.21 -4.82 -9.05
CA ASN A 2 -21.04 -3.92 -9.03
C ASN A 2 -20.84 -3.39 -7.60
N LYS A 3 -19.86 -3.92 -6.86
CA LYS A 3 -19.34 -3.23 -5.66
C LYS A 3 -18.79 -1.88 -6.12
N LYS A 4 -19.21 -0.78 -5.47
CA LYS A 4 -18.66 0.55 -5.78
C LYS A 4 -17.19 0.57 -5.34
N ILE A 5 -16.33 1.29 -6.06
CA ILE A 5 -14.88 1.39 -5.75
C ILE A 5 -14.63 1.80 -4.28
N LYS A 6 -15.49 2.64 -3.70
CA LYS A 6 -15.40 2.99 -2.27
C LYS A 6 -15.57 1.79 -1.33
N ASP A 7 -16.44 0.85 -1.67
CA ASP A 7 -16.68 -0.34 -0.87
C ASP A 7 -15.54 -1.36 -1.00
N LYS A 8 -14.79 -1.31 -2.12
CA LYS A 8 -13.62 -2.17 -2.40
C LYS A 8 -12.48 -1.94 -1.40
N TYR A 9 -12.24 -0.69 -1.03
CA TYR A 9 -11.13 -0.29 -0.15
C TYR A 9 -11.58 0.13 1.26
N LYS A 10 -12.83 -0.14 1.65
CA LYS A 10 -13.43 0.34 2.91
C LYS A 10 -12.72 -0.14 4.18
N ASN A 11 -12.08 -1.30 4.10
CA ASN A 11 -11.38 -1.93 5.22
C ASN A 11 -9.86 -1.74 5.13
N VAL A 12 -9.37 -1.02 4.11
CA VAL A 12 -7.94 -0.81 3.94
C VAL A 12 -7.47 0.18 4.99
N SER A 13 -6.48 -0.26 5.77
CA SER A 13 -5.75 0.58 6.71
C SER A 13 -4.29 0.68 6.27
N ALA A 14 -3.62 1.76 6.67
CA ALA A 14 -2.23 1.98 6.34
C ALA A 14 -1.46 2.46 7.57
N TYR A 15 -0.24 1.97 7.75
CA TYR A 15 0.72 2.52 8.68
C TYR A 15 1.97 2.91 7.92
N SER A 16 2.53 4.08 8.26
CA SER A 16 3.75 4.58 7.65
C SER A 16 4.77 4.98 8.70
N PHE A 17 6.03 4.78 8.38
CA PHE A 17 7.16 5.18 9.21
C PHE A 17 8.39 5.39 8.32
N THR A 18 9.33 6.18 8.83
CA THR A 18 10.61 6.43 8.20
C THR A 18 11.68 5.50 8.77
N THR A 19 12.50 4.90 7.92
CA THR A 19 13.66 4.10 8.34
C THR A 19 14.84 5.02 8.71
N TYR A 20 15.90 4.43 9.29
CA TYR A 20 17.16 5.12 9.58
C TYR A 20 17.82 5.77 8.34
N ASN A 21 17.51 5.27 7.13
CA ASN A 21 18.04 5.78 5.87
C ASN A 21 17.13 6.84 5.22
N ASN A 22 16.20 7.44 5.97
CA ASN A 22 15.17 8.36 5.47
C ASN A 22 14.28 7.76 4.37
N GLU A 23 14.10 6.43 4.37
CA GLU A 23 13.19 5.77 3.44
C GLU A 23 11.78 5.78 4.03
N LEU A 24 10.78 6.14 3.22
CA LEU A 24 9.38 6.03 3.60
C LEU A 24 8.91 4.59 3.38
N VAL A 25 8.55 3.90 4.46
CA VAL A 25 7.86 2.61 4.39
C VAL A 25 6.38 2.87 4.64
N VAL A 26 5.54 2.33 3.75
CA VAL A 26 4.09 2.31 3.92
C VAL A 26 3.66 0.86 3.81
N SER A 27 2.95 0.38 4.81
CA SER A 27 2.34 -0.94 4.81
C SER A 27 0.84 -0.79 4.82
N PHE A 28 0.20 -1.59 3.99
CA PHE A 28 -1.24 -1.58 3.80
C PHE A 28 -1.81 -2.93 4.23
N ASP A 29 -2.93 -2.90 4.94
CA ASP A 29 -3.63 -4.09 5.43
C ASP A 29 -5.14 -3.99 5.15
N GLY A 30 -5.84 -5.12 5.13
CA GLY A 30 -7.30 -5.15 5.01
C GLY A 30 -7.85 -5.20 3.58
N PHE A 31 -7.03 -5.57 2.59
CA PHE A 31 -7.49 -5.87 1.24
C PHE A 31 -8.26 -7.20 1.19
N GLU A 32 -9.40 -7.22 0.49
CA GLU A 32 -10.14 -8.46 0.22
C GLU A 32 -9.46 -9.32 -0.87
N ASP A 33 -8.71 -8.69 -1.78
CA ASP A 33 -7.96 -9.34 -2.87
C ASP A 33 -6.54 -8.77 -2.94
N GLN A 34 -5.52 -9.63 -2.92
CA GLN A 34 -4.12 -9.22 -2.97
C GLN A 34 -3.75 -8.50 -4.27
N ARG A 35 -4.46 -8.76 -5.38
CA ARG A 35 -4.21 -8.09 -6.67
C ARG A 35 -4.51 -6.60 -6.61
N ASP A 36 -5.37 -6.20 -5.68
CA ASP A 36 -5.75 -4.80 -5.48
C ASP A 36 -4.65 -3.97 -4.80
N ILE A 37 -3.68 -4.63 -4.16
CA ILE A 37 -2.54 -3.96 -3.50
C ILE A 37 -1.74 -3.17 -4.54
N ILE A 38 -1.50 -3.75 -5.72
CA ILE A 38 -0.69 -3.13 -6.77
C ILE A 38 -1.40 -1.89 -7.31
N GLU A 39 -2.69 -2.02 -7.66
CA GLU A 39 -3.52 -0.90 -8.13
C GLU A 39 -3.58 0.24 -7.10
N PHE A 40 -3.74 -0.11 -5.83
CA PHE A 40 -3.81 0.87 -4.74
C PHE A 40 -2.48 1.56 -4.47
N ALA A 41 -1.37 0.80 -4.49
CA ALA A 41 -0.03 1.35 -4.36
C ALA A 41 0.26 2.34 -5.50
N ASP A 42 -0.03 1.97 -6.75
CA ASP A 42 0.13 2.86 -7.90
C ASP A 42 -0.67 4.16 -7.72
N PHE A 43 -1.92 4.07 -7.27
CA PHE A 43 -2.75 5.26 -7.01
C PHE A 43 -2.15 6.18 -5.93
N VAL A 44 -1.70 5.61 -4.80
CA VAL A 44 -1.11 6.37 -3.70
C VAL A 44 0.21 7.02 -4.13
N PHE A 45 1.12 6.24 -4.72
CA PHE A 45 2.45 6.70 -5.10
C PHE A 45 2.45 7.67 -6.29
N ALA A 46 1.51 7.53 -7.24
CA ALA A 46 1.29 8.51 -8.30
C ALA A 46 0.90 9.88 -7.73
N ARG A 47 0.08 9.91 -6.66
CA ARG A 47 -0.35 11.16 -6.03
C ARG A 47 0.77 11.87 -5.29
N ILE A 48 1.64 11.12 -4.61
CA ILE A 48 2.78 11.68 -3.86
C ILE A 48 4.05 11.83 -4.70
N LYS A 49 4.03 11.44 -5.99
CA LYS A 49 5.14 11.54 -6.95
C LYS A 49 6.43 10.86 -6.45
N MET A 50 6.30 9.78 -5.69
CA MET A 50 7.46 9.02 -5.19
C MET A 50 7.64 7.74 -6.01
N ARG A 51 8.91 7.41 -6.32
CA ARG A 51 9.26 6.08 -6.83
C ARG A 51 9.13 5.09 -5.68
N TYR A 52 8.58 3.92 -5.95
CA TYR A 52 8.35 2.90 -4.95
C TYR A 52 8.75 1.52 -5.48
N TRP A 53 9.02 0.60 -4.56
CA TRP A 53 9.42 -0.77 -4.87
C TRP A 53 8.47 -1.72 -4.15
N HIS A 54 7.93 -2.69 -4.90
CA HIS A 54 7.24 -3.83 -4.30
C HIS A 54 8.29 -4.87 -3.93
N SER A 55 8.59 -5.05 -2.65
CA SER A 55 9.36 -6.23 -2.21
C SER A 55 8.40 -7.43 -2.16
N GLU A 56 8.73 -8.52 -2.86
CA GLU A 56 7.95 -9.77 -2.76
C GLU A 56 8.01 -10.42 -1.37
N GLY A 57 8.83 -9.88 -0.46
CA GLY A 57 8.89 -10.26 0.94
C GLY A 57 8.41 -9.12 1.84
N VAL A 58 7.74 -9.49 2.95
CA VAL A 58 7.50 -8.57 4.07
C VAL A 58 8.83 -7.96 4.52
N PRO A 59 8.92 -6.64 4.77
CA PRO A 59 10.13 -6.06 5.34
C PRO A 59 10.39 -6.67 6.71
N THR A 60 11.43 -7.50 6.82
CA THR A 60 11.86 -8.06 8.10
C THR A 60 12.76 -7.02 8.78
N PHE A 61 12.27 -6.43 9.86
CA PHE A 61 13.07 -5.57 10.73
C PHE A 61 13.96 -6.46 11.62
N HIS A 62 15.25 -6.15 11.74
CA HIS A 62 16.19 -6.74 12.70
C HIS A 62 16.68 -5.65 13.65
#